data_AF-A0A2A3TAF4-F1
#
_entry.id   AF-A0A2A3TAF4-F1
#
_cell.length_a   1.000
_cell.length_b   1.000
_cell.length_c   1.000
_cell.angle_alpha   90.00
_cell.angle_beta   90.00
_cell.angle_gamma   90.00
#
_symmetry.space_group_name_H-M   'P 1'
#
loop_
_entity.id
_entity.type
_entity.pdbx_description
1 polymer ?
#
loop_
_entity_poly.entity_id
_entity_poly.type
_entity_poly.pdbx_seq_one_letter_code
_entity_poly.pdbx_strand_id
1 'polypeptide(L)'
;MALEKENRFKDVEGFDLSPVIDVLQKIPNAAMDKMNNSKKRPITLIEEYLNTKIKNDPLLVKQLLRIYFSTYTNEPINAGLLAPSSEGKTYATVEIAEIFPKEDVISIGRMSPTALIHAHGMLVDNDGEPLKEKLEKIRLQIFNAETDNDKKSVIELKQIMADMMETAKMVVDLTHKILLFLDNPQPETYETLKPIMSHDKKEIIYRTTKSDGSLKVKETIIKG
;
A
#
# COMPACT_ATOMS: atom_id res chain seq x y z
N MET A 1 -2.29 4.10 -29.87
CA MET A 1 -1.26 5.10 -29.51
C MET A 1 -0.33 4.41 -28.51
N ALA A 2 0.68 3.73 -29.02
CA ALA A 2 1.60 2.93 -28.21
C ALA A 2 2.63 3.86 -27.56
N LEU A 3 2.93 3.65 -26.29
CA LEU A 3 4.08 4.26 -25.63
C LEU A 3 5.37 3.76 -26.31
N GLU A 4 5.88 4.51 -27.27
CA GLU A 4 7.32 4.52 -27.56
C GLU A 4 8.01 5.24 -26.39
N LYS A 5 8.35 4.48 -25.34
CA LYS A 5 9.34 4.97 -24.37
C LYS A 5 10.68 4.98 -25.10
N GLU A 6 11.06 6.17 -25.55
CA GLU A 6 12.40 6.54 -26.00
C GLU A 6 13.45 5.87 -25.11
N ASN A 7 14.15 4.89 -25.68
CA ASN A 7 15.17 4.13 -24.99
C ASN A 7 16.41 5.03 -24.84
N ARG A 8 16.54 5.71 -23.68
CA ARG A 8 17.60 6.69 -23.35
C ARG A 8 19.05 6.15 -23.38
N PHE A 9 19.24 4.92 -23.82
CA PHE A 9 20.53 4.24 -23.93
C PHE A 9 20.98 3.99 -25.38
N LYS A 10 20.21 4.43 -26.38
CA LYS A 10 20.57 4.22 -27.80
C LYS A 10 21.76 5.08 -28.28
N ASP A 11 22.11 6.15 -27.58
CA ASP A 11 23.04 7.17 -28.08
C ASP A 11 24.38 7.26 -27.32
N VAL A 12 24.86 6.17 -26.70
CA VAL A 12 26.23 6.11 -26.17
C VAL A 12 27.10 5.33 -27.15
N GLU A 13 27.76 6.05 -28.06
CA GLU A 13 28.72 5.49 -29.02
C GLU A 13 29.78 4.65 -28.29
N GLY A 14 29.74 3.33 -28.46
CA GLY A 14 30.80 2.41 -28.01
C GLY A 14 30.37 1.21 -27.17
N PHE A 15 29.12 1.14 -26.70
CA PHE A 15 28.61 -0.02 -25.96
C PHE A 15 27.37 -0.61 -26.64
N ASP A 16 27.55 -1.71 -27.38
CA ASP A 16 26.44 -2.50 -27.91
C ASP A 16 25.77 -3.29 -26.78
N LEU A 17 24.69 -2.75 -26.24
CA LEU A 17 23.87 -3.38 -25.22
C LEU A 17 22.83 -4.36 -25.81
N SER A 18 22.74 -4.48 -27.14
CA SER A 18 21.79 -5.39 -27.81
C SER A 18 21.88 -6.83 -27.29
N PRO A 19 23.07 -7.42 -27.07
CA PRO A 19 23.18 -8.78 -26.52
C PRO A 19 22.57 -8.91 -25.12
N VAL A 20 22.69 -7.88 -24.29
CA VAL A 20 22.14 -7.85 -22.93
C VAL A 20 20.63 -7.64 -22.99
N ILE A 21 20.17 -6.69 -23.81
CA ILE A 21 18.76 -6.40 -24.03
C ILE A 21 18.03 -7.62 -24.59
N ASP A 22 18.61 -8.32 -25.56
CA ASP A 22 18.05 -9.53 -26.16
C ASP A 22 17.89 -10.65 -25.13
N VAL A 23 18.88 -10.81 -24.23
CA VAL A 23 18.80 -11.78 -23.13
C VAL A 23 17.69 -11.40 -22.14
N LEU A 24 17.59 -10.12 -21.77
CA LEU A 24 16.54 -9.62 -20.88
C LEU A 24 15.14 -9.72 -21.51
N GLN A 25 15.04 -9.56 -22.83
CA GLN A 25 13.79 -9.62 -23.58
C GLN A 25 13.37 -11.04 -23.99
N LYS A 26 14.25 -12.04 -23.95
CA LYS A 26 13.92 -13.44 -24.29
C LYS A 26 12.75 -14.00 -23.49
N ILE A 27 12.70 -13.76 -22.18
CA ILE A 27 11.63 -14.27 -21.31
C ILE A 27 10.29 -13.56 -21.59
N PRO A 28 10.23 -12.21 -21.62
CA PRO A 28 9.03 -11.47 -22.05
C PRO A 28 8.53 -11.88 -23.43
N ASN A 29 9.43 -11.99 -24.42
CA ASN A 29 9.07 -12.32 -25.80
C ASN A 29 8.52 -13.75 -25.90
N ALA A 30 9.15 -14.73 -25.23
CA ALA A 30 8.63 -16.09 -25.17
C ALA A 30 7.26 -16.18 -24.45
N ALA A 31 7.03 -15.36 -23.43
CA ALA A 31 5.72 -15.27 -22.78
C ALA A 31 4.67 -14.64 -23.70
N MET A 32 5.02 -13.57 -24.42
CA MET A 32 4.17 -12.90 -25.41
C MET A 32 3.81 -13.84 -26.57
N ASP A 33 4.78 -14.59 -27.10
CA ASP A 33 4.56 -15.56 -28.18
C ASP A 33 3.67 -16.73 -27.74
N LYS A 34 3.87 -17.24 -26.51
CA LYS A 34 2.97 -18.23 -25.92
C LYS A 34 1.56 -17.67 -25.73
N MET A 35 1.43 -16.42 -25.30
CA MET A 35 0.14 -15.76 -25.11
C MET A 35 -0.60 -15.57 -26.45
N ASN A 36 0.13 -15.13 -27.49
CA ASN A 36 -0.41 -14.95 -28.85
C ASN A 36 -0.83 -16.29 -29.48
N ASN A 37 -0.08 -17.36 -29.26
CA ASN A 37 -0.37 -18.69 -29.83
C ASN A 37 -1.43 -19.48 -29.03
N SER A 38 -1.57 -19.19 -27.73
CA SER A 38 -2.51 -19.86 -26.82
C SER A 38 -3.99 -19.57 -27.13
N LYS A 39 -4.31 -18.42 -27.76
CA LYS A 39 -5.67 -17.86 -27.90
C LYS A 39 -6.42 -17.63 -26.56
N LYS A 40 -5.81 -17.92 -25.41
CA LYS A 40 -6.39 -17.66 -24.09
C LYS A 40 -6.17 -16.22 -23.68
N ARG A 41 -7.14 -15.66 -22.96
CA ARG A 41 -7.02 -14.31 -22.40
C ARG A 41 -5.98 -14.31 -21.26
N PRO A 42 -5.27 -13.19 -21.01
CA PRO A 42 -4.29 -13.12 -19.92
C PRO A 42 -4.83 -13.57 -18.56
N ILE A 43 -6.07 -13.18 -18.23
CA ILE A 43 -6.72 -13.59 -16.98
C ILE A 43 -6.88 -15.12 -16.87
N THR A 44 -7.15 -15.80 -17.99
CA THR A 44 -7.28 -17.27 -18.02
C THR A 44 -5.94 -17.95 -17.76
N LEU A 45 -4.82 -17.37 -18.22
CA LEU A 45 -3.48 -17.89 -17.92
C LEU A 45 -3.15 -17.76 -16.43
N ILE A 46 -3.53 -16.64 -15.82
CA ILE A 46 -3.36 -16.41 -14.38
C ILE A 46 -4.22 -17.39 -13.57
N GLU A 47 -5.49 -17.54 -13.95
CA GLU A 47 -6.41 -18.52 -13.34
C GLU A 47 -5.83 -19.95 -13.44
N GLU A 48 -5.31 -20.35 -14.60
CA GLU A 48 -4.68 -21.67 -14.78
C GLU A 48 -3.47 -21.87 -13.88
N TYR A 49 -2.58 -20.87 -13.78
CA TYR A 49 -1.43 -20.90 -12.88
C TYR A 49 -1.87 -21.05 -11.42
N LEU A 50 -2.82 -20.22 -10.96
CA LEU A 50 -3.31 -20.27 -9.59
C LEU A 50 -3.99 -21.61 -9.27
N ASN A 51 -4.70 -22.20 -10.22
CA ASN A 51 -5.31 -23.54 -10.08
C ASN A 51 -4.29 -24.68 -10.02
N THR A 52 -3.03 -24.48 -10.44
CA THR A 52 -1.97 -25.49 -10.20
C THR A 52 -1.56 -25.54 -8.72
N LYS A 53 -1.72 -24.43 -8.00
CA LYS A 53 -1.40 -24.29 -6.58
C LYS A 53 -2.60 -24.55 -5.68
N ILE A 54 -3.72 -23.89 -5.96
CA ILE A 54 -4.98 -23.97 -5.23
C ILE A 54 -5.82 -25.08 -5.86
N LYS A 55 -5.75 -26.27 -5.28
CA LYS A 55 -6.44 -27.44 -5.82
C LYS A 55 -7.92 -27.43 -5.44
N ASN A 56 -8.73 -27.98 -6.35
CA ASN A 56 -10.15 -28.33 -6.13
C ASN A 56 -11.15 -27.16 -5.95
N ASP A 57 -10.76 -25.90 -6.21
CA ASP A 57 -11.71 -24.77 -6.16
C ASP A 57 -11.46 -23.67 -7.22
N PRO A 58 -11.66 -23.97 -8.52
CA PRO A 58 -11.42 -23.01 -9.60
C PRO A 58 -12.41 -21.84 -9.60
N LEU A 59 -13.61 -22.03 -9.02
CA LEU A 59 -14.59 -20.97 -8.91
C LEU A 59 -14.16 -19.93 -7.88
N LEU A 60 -13.67 -20.37 -6.72
CA LEU A 60 -13.12 -19.49 -5.69
C LEU A 60 -11.93 -18.69 -6.23
N VAL A 61 -10.99 -19.33 -6.93
CA VAL A 61 -9.84 -18.65 -7.55
C VAL A 61 -10.31 -17.53 -8.47
N LYS A 62 -11.27 -17.84 -9.35
CA LYS A 62 -11.84 -16.86 -10.29
C LYS A 62 -12.55 -15.70 -9.59
N GLN A 63 -13.29 -15.97 -8.51
CA GLN A 63 -13.99 -14.93 -7.74
C GLN A 63 -12.99 -14.03 -7.02
N LEU A 64 -12.06 -14.62 -6.26
CA LEU A 64 -11.05 -13.88 -5.51
C LEU A 64 -10.15 -13.05 -6.42
N LEU A 65 -9.72 -13.60 -7.55
CA LEU A 65 -8.90 -12.86 -8.50
C LEU A 65 -9.59 -11.59 -9.00
N ARG A 66 -10.91 -11.64 -9.27
CA ARG A 66 -11.71 -10.48 -9.68
C ARG A 66 -11.89 -9.47 -8.56
N ILE A 67 -12.10 -9.94 -7.34
CA ILE A 67 -12.17 -9.11 -6.14
C ILE A 67 -10.86 -8.33 -5.98
N TYR A 68 -9.71 -8.99 -6.10
CA TYR A 68 -8.41 -8.34 -5.94
C TYR A 68 -8.14 -7.34 -7.07
N PHE A 69 -8.50 -7.67 -8.32
CA PHE A 69 -8.36 -6.72 -9.42
C PHE A 69 -9.28 -5.49 -9.28
N SER A 70 -10.43 -5.63 -8.62
CA SER A 70 -11.34 -4.50 -8.39
C SER A 70 -10.71 -3.39 -7.51
N THR A 71 -9.70 -3.72 -6.71
CA THR A 71 -8.92 -2.75 -5.92
C THR A 71 -8.33 -1.62 -6.76
N TYR A 72 -7.97 -1.90 -8.02
CA TYR A 72 -7.41 -0.90 -8.95
C TYR A 72 -8.47 -0.12 -9.73
N THR A 73 -9.74 -0.27 -9.35
CA THR A 73 -10.85 0.48 -9.93
C THR A 73 -11.38 1.48 -8.91
N ASN A 74 -12.31 2.34 -9.34
CA ASN A 74 -13.00 3.27 -8.44
C ASN A 74 -14.10 2.60 -7.61
N GLU A 75 -14.38 1.30 -7.84
CA GLU A 75 -15.44 0.55 -7.17
C GLU A 75 -14.88 -0.80 -6.65
N PRO A 76 -13.99 -0.78 -5.64
CA PRO A 76 -13.47 -2.01 -5.06
C PRO A 76 -14.58 -2.87 -4.44
N ILE A 77 -14.47 -4.18 -4.64
CA ILE A 77 -15.39 -5.18 -4.13
C ILE A 77 -14.86 -5.69 -2.81
N ASN A 78 -15.67 -5.61 -1.75
CA ASN A 78 -15.37 -6.22 -0.46
C ASN A 78 -16.09 -7.57 -0.34
N ALA A 79 -15.35 -8.61 0.05
CA ALA A 79 -15.88 -9.96 0.16
C ALA A 79 -15.45 -10.64 1.46
N GLY A 80 -16.41 -11.24 2.17
CA GLY A 80 -16.15 -12.13 3.29
C GLY A 80 -16.21 -13.59 2.84
N LEU A 81 -15.15 -14.35 3.10
CA LEU A 81 -15.17 -15.81 2.90
C LEU A 81 -15.71 -16.49 4.16
N LEU A 82 -16.98 -16.86 4.12
CA LEU A 82 -17.61 -17.65 5.17
C LEU A 82 -17.34 -19.12 4.88
N ALA A 83 -16.48 -19.74 5.68
CA ALA A 83 -16.13 -21.14 5.56
C ALA A 83 -15.99 -21.79 6.93
N PRO A 84 -16.29 -23.10 7.05
CA PRO A 84 -15.84 -23.89 8.19
C PRO A 84 -14.33 -23.74 8.35
N SER A 85 -13.86 -23.66 9.59
CA SER A 85 -12.43 -23.59 9.87
C SER A 85 -11.70 -24.80 9.27
N SER A 86 -10.48 -24.57 8.78
CA SER A 86 -9.57 -25.61 8.28
C SER A 86 -9.84 -26.20 6.88
N GLU A 87 -10.69 -25.58 6.06
CA GLU A 87 -10.87 -25.98 4.64
C GLU A 87 -9.83 -25.41 3.65
N GLY A 88 -8.84 -24.65 4.12
CA GLY A 88 -7.81 -24.08 3.25
C GLY A 88 -8.25 -22.84 2.44
N LYS A 89 -9.39 -22.20 2.77
CA LYS A 89 -9.82 -20.97 2.07
C LYS A 89 -8.92 -19.77 2.36
N THR A 90 -8.40 -19.65 3.58
CA THR A 90 -7.36 -18.65 3.91
C THR A 90 -6.10 -18.84 3.05
N TYR A 91 -5.73 -20.09 2.76
CA TYR A 91 -4.59 -20.39 1.88
C TYR A 91 -4.83 -19.89 0.46
N ALA A 92 -6.03 -20.10 -0.11
CA ALA A 92 -6.37 -19.58 -1.43
C ALA A 92 -6.27 -18.05 -1.48
N THR A 93 -6.78 -17.35 -0.47
CA THR A 93 -6.73 -15.90 -0.38
C THR A 93 -5.29 -15.36 -0.29
N VAL A 94 -4.43 -16.01 0.50
CA VAL A 94 -3.01 -15.67 0.62
C VAL A 94 -2.25 -15.95 -0.68
N GLU A 95 -2.41 -17.12 -1.30
CA GLU A 95 -1.73 -17.46 -2.56
C GLU A 95 -2.11 -16.55 -3.72
N ILE A 96 -3.36 -16.10 -3.78
CA ILE A 96 -3.80 -15.14 -4.80
C ILE A 96 -3.21 -13.76 -4.49
N ALA A 97 -3.04 -13.37 -3.22
CA ALA A 97 -2.39 -12.11 -2.87
C ALA A 97 -0.93 -12.05 -3.34
N GLU A 98 -0.22 -13.17 -3.35
CA GLU A 98 1.21 -13.25 -3.74
C GLU A 98 1.49 -12.88 -5.21
N ILE A 99 0.46 -12.85 -6.08
CA ILE A 99 0.65 -12.39 -7.47
C ILE A 99 0.50 -10.87 -7.63
N PHE A 100 0.12 -10.15 -6.58
CA PHE A 100 -0.01 -8.69 -6.57
C PHE A 100 1.24 -8.02 -5.98
N PRO A 101 1.48 -6.72 -6.27
CA PRO A 101 2.57 -5.97 -5.65
C PRO A 101 2.46 -5.97 -4.13
N LYS A 102 3.57 -6.22 -3.43
CA LYS A 102 3.57 -6.36 -1.96
C LYS A 102 3.21 -5.05 -1.26
N GLU A 103 3.53 -3.93 -1.88
CA GLU A 103 3.15 -2.59 -1.46
C GLU A 103 1.64 -2.33 -1.51
N ASP A 104 0.89 -3.12 -2.27
CA ASP A 104 -0.57 -3.01 -2.40
C ASP A 104 -1.32 -3.99 -1.49
N VAL A 105 -0.63 -4.98 -0.93
CA VAL A 105 -1.25 -6.00 -0.06
C VAL A 105 -0.93 -5.71 1.40
N ILE A 106 -1.96 -5.41 2.19
CA ILE A 106 -1.86 -5.22 3.63
C ILE A 106 -2.51 -6.42 4.33
N SER A 107 -1.67 -7.33 4.83
CA SER A 107 -2.12 -8.49 5.60
C SER A 107 -2.39 -8.10 7.06
N ILE A 108 -3.65 -8.19 7.46
CA ILE A 108 -4.14 -7.82 8.79
C ILE A 108 -4.44 -9.11 9.57
N GLY A 109 -3.61 -9.43 10.56
CA GLY A 109 -3.93 -10.46 11.56
C GLY A 109 -4.80 -9.88 12.68
N ARG A 110 -4.45 -10.17 13.94
CA ARG A 110 -5.00 -9.46 15.11
C ARG A 110 -4.39 -8.06 15.25
N MET A 111 -4.76 -7.15 14.34
CA MET A 111 -4.32 -5.75 14.40
C MET A 111 -5.43 -4.87 14.96
N SER A 112 -5.09 -3.99 15.91
CA SER A 112 -5.98 -2.94 16.40
C SER A 112 -6.00 -1.74 15.41
N PRO A 113 -7.01 -0.86 15.45
CA PRO A 113 -7.04 0.34 14.60
C PRO A 113 -5.79 1.20 14.80
N THR A 114 -5.35 1.33 16.05
CA THR A 114 -4.15 2.10 16.41
C THR A 114 -2.89 1.51 15.78
N ALA A 115 -2.75 0.18 15.75
CA ALA A 115 -1.62 -0.47 15.10
C ALA A 115 -1.62 -0.27 13.57
N LEU A 116 -2.79 -0.27 12.93
CA LEU A 116 -2.92 0.07 11.50
C LEU A 116 -2.44 1.50 11.23
N ILE A 117 -2.87 2.45 12.07
CA ILE A 117 -2.48 3.87 11.98
C ILE A 117 -0.97 4.05 12.19
N HIS A 118 -0.37 3.33 13.14
CA HIS A 118 1.07 3.41 13.35
C HIS A 118 1.89 2.78 12.23
N ALA A 119 1.40 1.70 11.61
CA ALA A 119 2.10 1.00 10.55
C ALA A 119 2.04 1.73 9.21
N HIS A 120 0.89 2.31 8.87
CA HIS A 120 0.63 2.89 7.54
C HIS A 120 0.34 4.40 7.56
N GLY A 121 0.38 5.04 8.73
CA GLY A 121 0.11 6.46 8.86
C GLY A 121 1.29 7.32 8.45
N MET A 122 1.01 8.29 7.59
CA MET A 122 1.91 9.38 7.24
C MET A 122 1.59 10.62 8.07
N LEU A 123 2.62 11.27 8.61
CA LEU A 123 2.45 12.56 9.27
C LEU A 123 2.40 13.66 8.22
N VAL A 124 1.33 14.45 8.20
CA VAL A 124 1.11 15.56 7.28
C VAL A 124 0.84 16.86 8.04
N ASP A 125 1.09 18.00 7.40
CA ASP A 125 0.69 19.30 7.91
C ASP A 125 -0.80 19.60 7.64
N ASN A 126 -1.25 20.81 7.97
CA ASN A 126 -2.64 21.23 7.76
C ASN A 126 -3.05 21.26 6.28
N ASP A 127 -2.09 21.40 5.37
CA ASP A 127 -2.32 21.43 3.93
C ASP A 127 -2.30 20.01 3.32
N GLY A 128 -1.95 19.00 4.11
CA GLY A 128 -1.86 17.60 3.69
C GLY A 128 -0.49 17.20 3.14
N GLU A 129 0.52 18.07 3.25
CA GLU A 129 1.86 17.80 2.74
C GLU A 129 2.67 16.93 3.72
N PRO A 130 3.45 15.95 3.24
CA PRO A 130 4.25 15.08 4.09
C PRO A 130 5.26 15.86 4.95
N LEU A 131 5.15 15.72 6.27
CA LEU A 131 6.05 16.39 7.22
C LEU A 131 7.41 15.70 7.36
N LYS A 132 7.54 14.44 6.96
CA LYS A 132 8.76 13.64 7.18
C LYS A 132 10.01 14.34 6.61
N GLU A 133 9.96 14.78 5.36
CA GLU A 133 11.12 15.44 4.73
C GLU A 133 11.43 16.80 5.35
N LYS A 134 10.39 17.59 5.69
CA LYS A 134 10.54 18.88 6.35
C LYS A 134 11.21 18.71 7.73
N LEU A 135 10.77 17.71 8.49
CA LEU A 135 11.32 17.38 9.82
C LEU A 135 12.77 16.91 9.76
N GLU A 136 13.14 16.08 8.77
CA GLU A 136 14.53 15.66 8.59
C GLU A 136 15.46 16.84 8.26
N LYS A 137 15.01 17.78 7.41
CA LYS A 137 15.77 19.01 7.13
C LYS A 137 15.97 19.86 8.38
N ILE A 138 14.92 20.05 9.18
CA ILE A 138 14.99 20.82 10.43
C ILE A 138 15.92 20.12 11.43
N ARG A 139 15.84 18.79 11.57
CA ARG A 139 16.76 18.02 12.42
C ARG A 139 18.22 18.21 12.03
N LEU A 140 18.51 18.20 10.72
CA LEU A 140 19.86 18.46 10.23
C LEU A 140 20.32 19.89 10.52
N GLN A 141 19.44 20.88 10.37
CA GLN A 141 19.73 22.27 10.73
C GLN A 141 20.00 22.45 12.23
N ILE A 142 19.23 21.77 13.08
CA ILE A 142 19.46 21.75 14.54
C ILE A 142 20.84 21.17 14.85
N PHE A 143 21.21 20.05 14.23
CA PHE A 143 22.50 19.42 14.43
C PHE A 143 23.68 20.33 14.03
N ASN A 144 23.57 21.00 12.89
CA ASN A 144 24.59 21.96 12.45
C ASN A 144 24.69 23.16 13.40
N ALA A 145 23.55 23.74 13.81
CA ALA A 145 23.53 24.86 14.74
C ALA A 145 24.07 24.50 16.14
N GLU A 146 23.84 23.26 16.60
CA GLU A 146 24.44 22.73 17.83
C GLU A 146 25.97 22.59 17.69
N THR A 147 26.45 22.17 16.52
CA THR A 147 27.89 22.07 16.22
C THR A 147 28.57 23.44 16.18
N ASP A 148 27.89 24.45 15.62
CA ASP A 148 28.38 25.82 15.51
C ASP A 148 28.21 26.63 16.81
N ASN A 149 27.71 26.02 17.90
CA ASN A 149 27.36 26.67 19.17
C ASN A 149 26.36 27.84 19.04
N ASP A 150 25.56 27.87 17.97
CA ASP A 150 24.51 28.87 17.77
C ASP A 150 23.24 28.49 18.56
N LYS A 151 23.28 28.81 19.85
CA LYS A 151 22.16 28.56 20.78
C LYS A 151 20.86 29.22 20.35
N LYS A 152 20.90 30.35 19.64
CA LYS A 152 19.70 31.08 19.23
C LYS A 152 18.96 30.30 18.15
N SER A 153 19.68 29.87 17.11
CA SER A 153 19.11 29.08 16.03
C SER A 153 18.59 27.72 16.51
N VAL A 154 19.27 27.08 17.48
CA VAL A 154 18.80 25.82 18.07
C VAL A 154 17.44 25.97 18.76
N ILE A 155 17.24 27.05 19.53
CA ILE A 155 15.96 27.30 20.22
C ILE A 155 14.85 27.57 19.21
N GLU A 156 15.13 28.41 18.20
CA GLU A 156 14.17 28.78 17.16
C GLU A 156 13.72 27.56 16.34
N LEU A 157 14.66 26.73 15.89
CA LEU A 157 14.35 25.51 15.12
C LEU A 157 13.61 24.47 15.95
N LYS A 158 13.92 24.32 17.24
CA LYS A 158 13.19 23.44 18.16
C LYS A 158 11.74 23.91 18.37
N GLN A 159 11.52 25.23 18.45
CA GLN A 159 10.18 25.80 18.54
C GLN A 159 9.38 25.55 17.25
N ILE A 160 9.97 25.83 16.09
CA ILE A 160 9.34 25.57 14.78
C ILE A 160 8.94 24.09 14.66
N MET A 161 9.84 23.17 15.05
CA MET A 161 9.55 21.74 15.04
C MET A 161 8.39 21.38 15.97
N ALA A 162 8.31 21.99 17.16
CA ALA A 162 7.23 21.76 18.11
C ALA A 162 5.87 22.25 17.57
N ASP A 163 5.83 23.43 16.98
CA ASP A 163 4.62 24.02 16.39
C ASP A 163 4.12 23.18 15.20
N MET A 164 5.03 22.69 14.35
CA MET A 164 4.71 21.76 13.27
C MET A 164 4.11 20.46 13.81
N MET A 165 4.68 19.88 14.86
CA MET A 165 4.19 18.64 15.48
C MET A 165 2.85 18.82 16.19
N GLU A 166 2.53 20.01 16.66
CA GLU A 166 1.25 20.30 17.32
C GLU A 166 0.07 20.33 16.34
N THR A 167 0.30 20.86 15.14
CA THR A 167 -0.72 20.93 14.08
C THR A 167 -0.76 19.69 13.19
N ALA A 168 0.23 18.81 13.31
CA ALA A 168 0.37 17.65 12.46
C ALA A 168 -0.79 16.65 12.61
N LYS A 169 -1.25 16.13 11.47
CA LYS A 169 -2.29 15.10 11.39
C LYS A 169 -1.67 13.79 10.89
N MET A 170 -2.26 12.67 11.31
CA MET A 170 -1.92 11.37 10.71
C MET A 170 -2.88 11.09 9.56
N VAL A 171 -2.37 10.68 8.41
CA VAL A 171 -3.17 10.23 7.27
C VAL A 171 -2.81 8.78 6.96
N VAL A 172 -3.80 7.91 6.88
CA VAL A 172 -3.68 6.54 6.40
C VAL A 172 -4.43 6.45 5.07
N ASP A 173 -3.71 6.19 3.99
CA ASP A 173 -4.31 6.02 2.66
C ASP A 173 -4.40 4.54 2.31
N LEU A 174 -5.63 4.02 2.25
CA LEU A 174 -5.95 2.64 1.90
C LEU A 174 -6.46 2.54 0.45
N THR A 175 -6.43 3.64 -0.31
CA THR A 175 -6.84 3.64 -1.72
C THR A 175 -5.95 2.70 -2.52
N HIS A 176 -6.59 1.87 -3.35
CA HIS A 176 -5.90 0.84 -4.14
C HIS A 176 -5.09 -0.16 -3.29
N LYS A 177 -5.46 -0.36 -2.01
CA LYS A 177 -4.88 -1.39 -1.14
C LYS A 177 -5.83 -2.57 -0.97
N ILE A 178 -5.25 -3.76 -1.06
CA ILE A 178 -5.90 -5.03 -0.77
C ILE A 178 -5.73 -5.27 0.73
N LEU A 179 -6.83 -5.12 1.49
CA LEU A 179 -6.85 -5.45 2.92
C LEU A 179 -7.18 -6.94 3.09
N LEU A 180 -6.17 -7.72 3.46
CA LEU A 180 -6.30 -9.16 3.66
C LEU A 180 -6.39 -9.50 5.15
N PHE A 181 -7.59 -9.78 5.64
CA PHE A 181 -7.79 -10.24 7.02
C PHE A 181 -7.46 -11.75 7.13
N LEU A 182 -6.41 -12.08 7.89
CA LEU A 182 -5.98 -13.47 8.11
C LEU A 182 -6.81 -14.18 9.19
N ASP A 183 -7.35 -13.40 10.13
CA ASP A 183 -8.27 -13.83 11.18
C ASP A 183 -9.49 -12.90 11.16
N ASN A 184 -10.57 -13.28 11.87
CA ASN A 184 -11.68 -12.37 12.11
C ASN A 184 -11.16 -11.07 12.76
N PRO A 185 -11.40 -9.90 12.15
CA PRO A 185 -10.94 -8.64 12.72
C PRO A 185 -11.56 -8.42 14.09
N GLN A 186 -10.84 -7.72 14.98
CA GLN A 186 -11.45 -7.25 16.21
C GLN A 186 -12.65 -6.35 15.86
N PRO A 187 -13.77 -6.42 16.60
CA PRO A 187 -14.98 -5.65 16.28
C PRO A 187 -14.73 -4.15 16.13
N GLU A 188 -13.82 -3.61 16.95
CA GLU A 188 -13.41 -2.20 16.90
C GLU A 188 -12.70 -1.83 15.59
N THR A 189 -11.78 -2.67 15.11
CA THR A 189 -11.12 -2.51 13.81
C THR A 189 -12.14 -2.57 12.67
N TYR A 190 -13.06 -3.52 12.75
CA TYR A 190 -14.11 -3.66 11.74
C TYR A 190 -15.01 -2.43 11.68
N GLU A 191 -15.56 -1.97 12.80
CA GLU A 191 -16.43 -0.78 12.85
C GLU A 191 -15.70 0.50 12.43
N THR A 192 -14.39 0.61 12.68
CA THR A 192 -13.58 1.74 12.21
C THR A 192 -13.44 1.77 10.69
N LEU A 193 -13.23 0.60 10.07
CA LEU A 193 -13.02 0.48 8.62
C LEU A 193 -14.34 0.39 7.83
N LYS A 194 -15.43 0.00 8.48
CA LYS A 194 -16.75 -0.22 7.88
C LYS A 194 -17.24 0.92 6.98
N PRO A 195 -17.12 2.23 7.33
CA PRO A 195 -17.63 3.29 6.46
C PRO A 195 -16.83 3.49 5.16
N ILE A 196 -15.55 3.08 5.14
CA ILE A 196 -14.75 3.01 3.90
C ILE A 196 -15.12 1.75 3.12
N MET A 197 -15.24 0.61 3.81
CA MET A 197 -15.61 -0.66 3.18
C MET A 197 -17.04 -0.67 2.60
N SER A 198 -17.94 0.16 3.11
CA SER A 198 -19.31 0.31 2.59
C SER A 198 -19.42 1.31 1.45
N HIS A 199 -18.34 2.00 1.08
CA HIS A 199 -18.32 3.13 0.14
C HIS A 199 -19.18 4.33 0.59
N ASP A 200 -19.54 4.41 1.87
CA ASP A 200 -20.36 5.51 2.40
C ASP A 200 -19.56 6.82 2.47
N LYS A 201 -18.25 6.73 2.75
CA LYS A 201 -17.35 7.89 2.83
C LYS A 201 -15.96 7.54 2.33
N LYS A 202 -15.42 8.42 1.47
CA LYS A 202 -14.02 8.36 1.00
C LYS A 202 -12.99 8.69 2.08
N GLU A 203 -13.41 9.43 3.11
CA GLU A 203 -12.55 9.84 4.21
C GLU A 203 -13.28 9.73 5.56
N ILE A 204 -12.59 9.20 6.56
CA ILE A 204 -13.05 9.12 7.94
C ILE A 204 -12.06 9.86 8.83
N ILE A 205 -12.57 10.71 9.72
CA ILE A 205 -11.77 11.37 10.75
C ILE A 205 -11.93 10.61 12.06
N TYR A 206 -10.83 10.07 12.56
CA TYR A 206 -10.72 9.37 13.84
C TYR A 206 -9.95 10.23 14.84
N ARG A 207 -10.50 10.39 16.04
CA ARG A 207 -9.92 11.21 17.11
C ARG A 207 -9.55 10.31 18.28
N THR A 208 -8.26 10.26 18.62
CA THR A 208 -7.77 9.52 19.80
C THR A 208 -7.24 10.46 20.86
N THR A 209 -7.50 10.13 22.11
CA THR A 209 -6.84 10.79 23.24
C THR A 209 -5.39 10.28 23.35
N LYS A 210 -4.45 11.17 23.67
CA LYS A 210 -3.08 10.74 23.94
C LYS A 210 -3.02 9.99 25.27
N SER A 211 -2.26 8.90 25.29
CA SER A 211 -2.02 8.06 26.48
C SER A 211 -1.11 8.72 27.52
N ASP A 212 -0.56 9.91 27.21
CA ASP A 212 0.40 10.64 28.03
C ASP A 212 -0.25 11.52 29.12
N GLY A 213 -1.57 11.43 29.30
CA GLY A 213 -2.32 12.22 30.27
C GLY A 213 -2.56 13.67 29.85
N SER A 214 -2.09 14.08 28.66
CA SER A 214 -2.43 15.38 28.09
C SER A 214 -3.82 15.34 27.45
N LEU A 215 -4.62 16.40 27.62
CA LEU A 215 -5.93 16.55 26.97
C LEU A 215 -5.85 16.77 25.45
N LYS A 216 -4.68 16.54 24.84
CA LYS A 216 -4.48 16.73 23.40
C LYS A 216 -5.06 15.53 22.65
N VAL A 217 -5.98 15.81 21.75
CA VAL A 217 -6.58 14.83 20.84
C VAL A 217 -5.73 14.76 19.58
N LYS A 218 -5.36 13.54 19.17
CA LYS A 218 -4.66 13.28 17.92
C LYS A 218 -5.71 12.99 16.83
N GLU A 219 -5.72 13.81 15.79
CA GLU A 219 -6.57 13.58 14.62
C GLU A 219 -5.85 12.65 13.64
N THR A 220 -6.57 11.60 13.23
CA THR A 220 -6.16 10.68 12.17
C THR A 220 -7.22 10.67 11.08
N ILE A 221 -6.80 10.76 9.83
CA ILE A 221 -7.67 10.68 8.66
C ILE A 221 -7.39 9.34 7.98
N ILE A 222 -8.40 8.51 7.80
CA ILE A 222 -8.30 7.28 7.02
C ILE A 222 -9.02 7.51 5.70
N LYS A 223 -8.34 7.25 4.59
CA LYS A 223 -8.87 7.38 3.21
C LYS A 223 -8.96 6.00 2.57
N GLY A 224 -9.92 5.79 1.67
CA GLY A 224 -10.04 4.57 0.88
C GLY A 224 -11.16 4.62 -0.15
#